data_AF-A0ABD5WU20-F1
#
_entry.id   AF-A0ABD5WU20-F1
#
_cell.length_a   1.000
_cell.length_b   1.000
_cell.length_c   1.000
_cell.angle_alpha   90.00
_cell.angle_beta   90.00
_cell.angle_gamma   90.00
#
_symmetry.space_group_name_H-M   'P 1'
#
loop_
_entity.id
_entity.type
_entity.pdbx_description
1 polymer ?
#
loop_
_entity_poly.entity_id
_entity_poly.type
_entity_poly.pdbx_seq_one_letter_code
_entity_poly.pdbx_strand_id
1 'polypeptide(L)'
;MDADRTRSAPDSVADLPGDTTPAIVSISDIHGYLNDARSALRAVGESSVFDPVVTTEADGLLHWAGNDYVLVVNGDAIDRGPDSAGVVRLIDRLASEAPPGRIRYHLGNHEMAALFPSVLDWSHWYCGQLDSERRLEFYERVREGLLTAAFDGYEYRYSHAGQPSAFDVSAANDQLREEDSVLLVSEGNNVDPFDHVHFAW
;
A
#
# COMPACT_ATOMS: atom_id res chain seq x y z
N MET A 1 -12.27 9.33 -27.66
CA MET A 1 -12.76 8.08 -27.06
C MET A 1 -11.58 7.48 -26.35
N ASP A 2 -11.61 7.45 -25.03
CA ASP A 2 -11.16 6.31 -24.23
C ASP A 2 -11.74 6.48 -22.84
N ALA A 3 -12.88 5.82 -22.66
CA ALA A 3 -13.58 5.67 -21.42
C ALA A 3 -12.97 4.46 -20.70
N ASP A 4 -11.81 4.66 -20.05
CA ASP A 4 -11.29 3.68 -19.10
C ASP A 4 -10.30 4.32 -18.09
N ARG A 5 -10.73 5.41 -17.44
CA ARG A 5 -10.02 6.02 -16.30
C ARG A 5 -10.79 5.88 -14.99
N THR A 6 -11.75 4.95 -14.93
CA THR A 6 -12.77 4.90 -13.86
C THR A 6 -12.98 3.53 -13.22
N ARG A 7 -12.15 2.52 -13.49
CA ARG A 7 -12.12 1.36 -12.60
C ARG A 7 -11.16 1.65 -11.46
N SER A 8 -11.70 1.84 -10.26
CA SER A 8 -10.92 1.84 -9.03
C SER A 8 -10.11 0.54 -8.96
N ALA A 9 -8.94 0.60 -8.33
CA ALA A 9 -8.17 -0.60 -8.03
C ALA A 9 -9.07 -1.59 -7.24
N PRO A 10 -8.99 -2.91 -7.50
CA PRO A 10 -9.91 -3.89 -6.93
C PRO A 10 -9.81 -3.90 -5.41
N ASP A 11 -10.93 -3.77 -4.70
CA ASP A 11 -10.95 -3.72 -3.24
C ASP A 11 -11.10 -5.11 -2.62
N SER A 12 -11.43 -6.11 -3.42
CA SER A 12 -11.52 -7.51 -3.03
C SER A 12 -10.89 -8.49 -4.02
N VAL A 13 -10.65 -9.73 -3.58
CA VAL A 13 -10.27 -10.81 -4.51
C VAL A 13 -11.37 -11.09 -5.53
N ALA A 14 -12.64 -10.89 -5.17
CA ALA A 14 -13.77 -11.08 -6.08
C ALA A 14 -13.79 -10.06 -7.24
N ASP A 15 -13.11 -8.92 -7.08
CA ASP A 15 -13.00 -7.88 -8.11
C ASP A 15 -11.83 -8.12 -9.08
N LEU A 16 -10.96 -9.09 -8.80
CA LEU A 16 -9.81 -9.39 -9.64
C LEU A 16 -10.25 -10.03 -10.97
N PRO A 17 -9.61 -9.68 -12.09
CA PRO A 17 -9.96 -10.24 -13.39
C PRO A 17 -9.57 -11.71 -13.49
N GLY A 18 -10.45 -12.50 -14.12
CA GLY A 18 -10.25 -13.92 -14.38
C GLY A 18 -11.02 -14.83 -13.42
N ASP A 19 -11.11 -16.11 -13.77
CA ASP A 19 -11.78 -17.14 -12.97
C ASP A 19 -10.75 -17.91 -12.12
N THR A 20 -9.87 -17.15 -11.45
CA THR A 20 -8.77 -17.69 -10.62
C THR A 20 -9.06 -17.49 -9.15
N THR A 21 -8.56 -18.41 -8.31
CA THR A 21 -8.59 -18.29 -6.84
C THR A 21 -7.17 -18.04 -6.35
N PRO A 22 -6.64 -16.81 -6.48
CA PRO A 22 -5.24 -16.53 -6.20
C PRO A 22 -4.87 -16.72 -4.73
N ALA A 23 -3.68 -17.24 -4.47
CA ALA A 23 -3.15 -17.23 -3.10
C ALA A 23 -2.90 -15.77 -2.65
N ILE A 24 -3.18 -15.48 -1.38
CA ILE A 24 -2.83 -14.21 -0.75
C ILE A 24 -1.59 -14.42 0.08
N VAL A 25 -0.55 -13.65 -0.21
CA VAL A 25 0.63 -13.52 0.64
C VAL A 25 0.56 -12.17 1.34
N SER A 26 0.66 -12.16 2.67
CA SER A 26 0.67 -10.93 3.45
C SER A 26 2.02 -10.75 4.15
N ILE A 27 2.57 -9.54 4.06
CA ILE A 27 3.75 -9.08 4.78
C ILE A 27 3.39 -7.78 5.48
N SER A 28 3.88 -7.55 6.70
CA SER A 28 3.51 -6.39 7.51
C SER A 28 4.75 -5.81 8.20
N ASP A 29 4.66 -4.55 8.60
CA ASP A 29 5.58 -3.90 9.55
C ASP A 29 7.05 -4.00 9.09
N ILE A 30 7.28 -3.79 7.78
CA ILE A 30 8.62 -3.86 7.18
C ILE A 30 9.54 -2.80 7.78
N HIS A 31 9.00 -1.62 8.12
CA HIS A 31 9.73 -0.56 8.79
C HIS A 31 11.11 -0.26 8.18
N GLY A 32 11.19 -0.05 6.87
CA GLY A 32 12.43 0.32 6.22
C GLY A 32 13.56 -0.72 6.29
N TYR A 33 13.32 -1.94 6.79
CA TYR A 33 14.29 -3.03 6.80
C TYR A 33 14.27 -3.76 5.45
N LEU A 34 14.76 -3.08 4.41
CA LEU A 34 14.69 -3.56 3.03
C LEU A 34 15.27 -4.97 2.83
N ASN A 35 16.39 -5.31 3.49
CA ASN A 35 17.00 -6.63 3.36
C ASN A 35 16.12 -7.73 3.98
N ASP A 36 15.48 -7.44 5.10
CA ASP A 36 14.59 -8.38 5.78
C ASP A 36 13.31 -8.57 4.96
N ALA A 37 12.77 -7.49 4.38
CA ALA A 37 11.66 -7.56 3.43
C ALA A 37 12.00 -8.46 2.23
N ARG A 38 13.18 -8.27 1.64
CA ARG A 38 13.67 -9.09 0.53
C ARG A 38 13.85 -10.55 0.92
N SER A 39 14.30 -10.82 2.14
CA SER A 39 14.43 -12.19 2.66
C SER A 39 13.05 -12.84 2.86
N ALA A 40 12.11 -12.11 3.47
CA ALA A 40 10.76 -12.61 3.72
C ALA A 40 10.00 -12.94 2.43
N LEU A 41 10.08 -12.07 1.41
CA LEU A 41 9.44 -12.31 0.12
C LEU A 41 10.02 -13.54 -0.62
N ARG A 42 11.33 -13.79 -0.50
CA ARG A 42 11.97 -14.98 -1.09
C ARG A 42 11.59 -16.26 -0.38
N ALA A 43 11.41 -16.22 0.95
CA ALA A 43 11.12 -17.40 1.77
C ALA A 43 9.86 -18.16 1.31
N VAL A 44 8.88 -17.49 0.71
CA VAL A 44 7.68 -18.14 0.15
C VAL A 44 8.06 -19.17 -0.92
N GLY A 45 9.00 -18.81 -1.80
CA GLY A 45 9.47 -19.68 -2.89
C GLY A 45 10.46 -20.76 -2.47
N GLU A 46 10.91 -20.77 -1.20
CA GLU A 46 11.68 -21.89 -0.63
C GLU A 46 10.78 -23.08 -0.26
N SER A 47 9.47 -22.84 -0.15
CA SER A 47 8.47 -23.88 0.00
C SER A 47 8.29 -24.66 -1.30
N SER A 48 8.16 -25.99 -1.21
CA SER A 48 7.75 -26.80 -2.36
C SER A 48 6.25 -26.73 -2.67
N VAL A 49 5.48 -26.00 -1.84
CA VAL A 49 4.02 -25.91 -1.92
C VAL A 49 3.58 -24.65 -2.66
N PHE A 50 4.35 -23.57 -2.56
CA PHE A 50 4.00 -22.27 -3.11
C PHE A 50 5.02 -21.86 -4.16
N ASP A 51 4.53 -21.24 -5.23
CA ASP A 51 5.37 -20.57 -6.20
C ASP A 51 6.05 -19.36 -5.54
N PRO A 52 7.24 -18.96 -6.01
CA PRO A 52 7.89 -17.75 -5.54
C PRO A 52 7.01 -16.53 -5.81
N VAL A 53 6.88 -15.62 -4.83
CA VAL A 53 6.24 -14.30 -5.02
C VAL A 53 7.12 -13.42 -5.92
N VAL A 54 8.43 -13.53 -5.71
CA VAL A 54 9.45 -12.70 -6.34
C VAL A 54 10.59 -13.55 -6.88
N THR A 55 11.20 -13.10 -7.97
CA THR A 55 12.47 -13.63 -8.49
C THR A 55 13.58 -12.61 -8.26
N THR A 56 14.84 -13.06 -8.30
CA THR A 56 15.99 -12.16 -8.34
C THR A 56 16.62 -12.25 -9.72
N GLU A 57 16.71 -11.12 -10.41
CA GLU A 57 17.29 -11.06 -11.76
C GLU A 57 18.76 -10.62 -11.73
N ALA A 58 19.36 -10.47 -12.91
CA ALA A 58 20.77 -10.16 -13.07
C ALA A 58 21.19 -8.79 -12.50
N ASP A 59 20.24 -7.87 -12.32
CA ASP A 59 20.45 -6.56 -11.69
C ASP A 59 20.51 -6.63 -10.15
N GLY A 60 20.25 -7.80 -9.57
CA GLY A 60 20.25 -8.03 -8.13
C GLY A 60 19.02 -7.47 -7.39
N LEU A 61 18.01 -6.98 -8.12
CA LEU A 61 16.75 -6.52 -7.57
C LEU A 61 15.74 -7.68 -7.49
N LEU A 62 14.67 -7.45 -6.73
CA LEU A 62 13.53 -8.35 -6.70
C LEU A 62 12.51 -7.90 -7.75
N HIS A 63 12.02 -8.85 -8.52
CA HIS A 63 11.00 -8.66 -9.54
C HIS A 63 9.78 -9.53 -9.26
N TRP A 64 8.62 -9.13 -9.78
CA TRP A 64 7.42 -9.95 -9.72
C TRP A 64 7.67 -11.28 -10.45
N ALA A 65 7.35 -12.41 -9.80
CA ALA A 65 7.65 -13.72 -10.37
C ALA A 65 6.69 -14.16 -11.49
N GLY A 66 5.70 -13.33 -11.85
CA GLY A 66 4.74 -13.64 -12.93
C GLY A 66 3.67 -14.67 -12.54
N ASN A 67 3.50 -14.94 -11.24
CA ASN A 67 2.40 -15.75 -10.72
C ASN A 67 1.08 -14.94 -10.64
N ASP A 68 0.02 -15.57 -10.15
CA ASP A 68 -1.30 -14.95 -9.97
C ASP A 68 -1.58 -14.50 -8.53
N TYR A 69 -0.61 -14.51 -7.63
CA TYR A 69 -0.83 -14.19 -6.21
C TYR A 69 -1.25 -12.75 -5.99
N VAL A 70 -1.89 -12.50 -4.86
CA VAL A 70 -2.07 -11.16 -4.31
C VAL A 70 -1.04 -10.96 -3.20
N LEU A 71 -0.20 -9.95 -3.31
CA LEU A 71 0.69 -9.53 -2.24
C LEU A 71 0.06 -8.35 -1.49
N VAL A 72 -0.27 -8.57 -0.23
CA VAL A 72 -0.71 -7.53 0.70
C VAL A 72 0.48 -7.08 1.54
N VAL A 73 0.91 -5.83 1.38
CA VAL A 73 1.82 -5.15 2.30
C VAL A 73 0.95 -4.44 3.34
N ASN A 74 0.74 -5.06 4.49
CA ASN A 74 -0.25 -4.68 5.49
C ASN A 74 0.17 -3.49 6.40
N GLY A 75 0.70 -2.44 5.79
CA GLY A 75 1.08 -1.19 6.48
C GLY A 75 2.44 -1.23 7.17
N ASP A 76 2.81 -0.06 7.68
CA ASP A 76 4.03 0.19 8.44
C ASP A 76 5.28 -0.24 7.65
N ALA A 77 5.31 0.08 6.35
CA ALA A 77 6.42 -0.26 5.49
C ALA A 77 7.61 0.69 5.67
N ILE A 78 7.35 1.93 6.11
CA ILE A 78 8.34 2.98 6.32
C ILE A 78 8.70 3.18 7.80
N ASP A 79 9.70 4.04 8.03
CA ASP A 79 10.29 4.42 9.32
C ASP A 79 11.01 3.30 10.08
N ARG A 80 11.68 3.67 11.19
CA ARG A 80 12.50 2.84 12.10
C ARG A 80 13.77 2.25 11.48
N GLY A 81 13.65 1.51 10.38
CA GLY A 81 14.77 0.90 9.69
C GLY A 81 15.54 1.88 8.79
N PRO A 82 16.67 1.42 8.23
CA PRO A 82 17.63 2.30 7.57
C PRO A 82 17.24 2.73 6.14
N ASP A 83 16.29 2.06 5.48
CA ASP A 83 16.00 2.30 4.06
C ASP A 83 14.50 2.24 3.73
N SER A 84 13.71 3.13 4.33
CA SER A 84 12.28 3.29 4.01
C SER A 84 12.04 3.61 2.53
N ALA A 85 12.86 4.49 1.95
CA ALA A 85 12.74 4.83 0.53
C ALA A 85 12.99 3.62 -0.38
N GLY A 86 13.92 2.74 -0.02
CA GLY A 86 14.18 1.49 -0.74
C GLY A 86 13.04 0.49 -0.64
N VAL A 87 12.35 0.43 0.50
CA VAL A 87 11.13 -0.38 0.67
C VAL A 87 10.01 0.13 -0.23
N VAL A 88 9.74 1.44 -0.24
CA VAL A 88 8.71 2.03 -1.13
C VAL A 88 9.04 1.75 -2.60
N ARG A 89 10.30 1.96 -3.02
CA ARG A 89 10.75 1.63 -4.39
C ARG A 89 10.65 0.13 -4.74
N LEU A 90 10.72 -0.77 -3.75
CA LEU A 90 10.49 -2.19 -3.96
C LEU A 90 9.00 -2.45 -4.21
N ILE A 91 8.12 -1.89 -3.38
CA ILE A 91 6.67 -2.03 -3.52
C ILE A 91 6.20 -1.50 -4.87
N ASP A 92 6.62 -0.28 -5.26
CA ASP A 92 6.25 0.33 -6.53
C ASP A 92 6.68 -0.52 -7.73
N ARG A 93 7.89 -1.09 -7.67
CA ARG A 93 8.40 -1.95 -8.74
C ARG A 93 7.53 -3.19 -8.89
N LEU A 94 7.28 -3.89 -7.79
CA LEU A 94 6.41 -5.07 -7.81
C LEU A 94 5.02 -4.71 -8.32
N ALA A 95 4.47 -3.55 -7.93
CA ALA A 95 3.18 -3.08 -8.38
C ALA A 95 3.14 -2.77 -9.88
N SER A 96 4.24 -2.22 -10.42
CA SER A 96 4.37 -1.93 -11.85
C SER A 96 4.57 -3.17 -12.73
N GLU A 97 5.14 -4.23 -12.18
CA GLU A 97 5.45 -5.47 -12.90
C GLU A 97 4.33 -6.52 -12.80
N ALA A 98 3.60 -6.52 -11.67
CA ALA A 98 2.48 -7.42 -11.47
C ALA A 98 1.25 -6.99 -12.28
N PRO A 99 0.32 -7.92 -12.60
CA PRO A 99 -0.97 -7.54 -13.14
C PRO A 99 -1.70 -6.53 -12.22
N PRO A 100 -2.49 -5.59 -12.78
CA PRO A 100 -3.17 -4.57 -11.99
C PRO A 100 -3.97 -5.16 -10.82
N GLY A 101 -3.82 -4.56 -9.64
CA GLY A 101 -4.52 -4.96 -8.41
C GLY A 101 -3.90 -6.12 -7.63
N ARG A 102 -2.81 -6.73 -8.12
CA ARG A 102 -2.13 -7.85 -7.43
C ARG A 102 -1.25 -7.41 -6.26
N ILE A 103 -0.79 -6.15 -6.24
CA ILE A 103 -0.07 -5.57 -5.10
C ILE A 103 -0.99 -4.62 -4.37
N ARG A 104 -1.20 -4.85 -3.07
CA ARG A 104 -2.00 -4.01 -2.18
C ARG A 104 -1.10 -3.48 -1.08
N TYR A 105 -0.83 -2.19 -1.08
CA TYR A 105 -0.08 -1.54 -0.01
C TYR A 105 -1.08 -0.88 0.92
N HIS A 106 -1.10 -1.26 2.20
CA HIS A 106 -2.02 -0.69 3.17
C HIS A 106 -1.38 0.44 3.97
N LEU A 107 -2.21 1.36 4.43
CA LEU A 107 -1.83 2.36 5.40
C LEU A 107 -1.60 1.70 6.76
N GLY A 108 -0.39 1.85 7.29
CA GLY A 108 -0.15 1.80 8.72
C GLY A 108 -0.16 3.20 9.34
N ASN A 109 0.06 3.28 10.65
CA ASN A 109 0.18 4.57 11.33
C ASN A 109 1.39 5.39 10.80
N HIS A 110 2.43 4.73 10.28
CA HIS A 110 3.56 5.41 9.69
C HIS A 110 3.24 6.06 8.33
N GLU A 111 2.48 5.38 7.46
CA GLU A 111 1.98 6.01 6.24
C GLU A 111 0.97 7.12 6.53
N MET A 112 0.14 6.97 7.57
CA MET A 112 -0.73 8.06 8.03
C MET A 112 0.08 9.30 8.42
N ALA A 113 1.20 9.14 9.16
CA ALA A 113 2.04 10.29 9.49
C ALA A 113 2.71 10.93 8.26
N ALA A 114 2.97 10.15 7.20
CA ALA A 114 3.48 10.68 5.94
C ALA A 114 2.43 11.52 5.19
N LEU A 115 1.17 11.07 5.18
CA LEU A 115 0.04 11.75 4.54
C LEU A 115 -0.47 12.95 5.35
N PHE A 116 -0.35 12.89 6.68
CA PHE A 116 -0.99 13.81 7.62
C PHE A 116 0.01 14.44 8.62
N PRO A 117 1.10 15.10 8.15
CA PRO A 117 2.16 15.59 9.03
C PRO A 117 1.72 16.73 9.96
N SER A 118 0.63 17.45 9.65
CA SER A 118 0.06 18.49 10.51
C SER A 118 -0.68 17.92 11.73
N VAL A 119 -1.11 16.66 11.66
CA VAL A 119 -1.88 15.97 12.71
C VAL A 119 -0.96 15.07 13.54
N LEU A 120 -0.01 14.41 12.88
CA LEU A 120 0.92 13.47 13.49
C LEU A 120 2.35 14.03 13.41
N ASP A 121 2.81 14.68 14.49
CA ASP A 121 4.17 15.26 14.55
C ASP A 121 5.24 14.19 14.80
N TRP A 122 5.61 13.49 13.72
CA TRP A 122 6.64 12.46 13.69
C TRP A 122 7.89 12.94 12.92
N SER A 123 8.24 14.22 13.09
CA SER A 123 9.32 14.92 12.39
C SER A 123 10.72 14.29 12.50
N HIS A 124 10.94 13.40 13.48
CA HIS A 124 12.19 12.66 13.64
C HIS A 124 12.27 11.38 12.77
N TRP A 125 11.15 10.94 12.19
CA TRP A 125 11.06 9.77 11.36
C TRP A 125 11.06 10.12 9.87
N TYR A 126 11.25 9.13 9.00
CA TYR A 126 11.29 9.31 7.55
C TYR A 126 9.98 9.93 7.04
N CYS A 127 8.82 9.50 7.56
CA CYS A 127 7.51 10.06 7.22
C CYS A 127 7.42 11.59 7.45
N GLY A 128 7.95 12.08 8.57
CA GLY A 128 7.94 13.49 8.94
C GLY A 128 9.03 14.32 8.24
N GLN A 129 9.97 13.67 7.56
CA GLN A 129 11.09 14.31 6.85
C GLN A 129 10.90 14.36 5.33
N LEU A 130 9.76 13.88 4.82
CA LEU A 130 9.44 13.96 3.40
C LEU A 130 9.36 15.42 2.95
N ASP A 131 10.03 15.72 1.83
CA ASP A 131 9.78 16.93 1.08
C ASP A 131 8.43 16.84 0.34
N SER A 132 7.98 17.96 -0.22
CA SER A 132 6.70 18.04 -0.92
C SER A 132 6.61 17.10 -2.13
N GLU A 133 7.73 16.86 -2.83
CA GLU A 133 7.75 15.96 -3.99
C GLU A 133 7.49 14.51 -3.55
N ARG A 134 8.23 14.02 -2.56
CA ARG A 134 8.05 12.66 -2.06
C ARG A 134 6.71 12.45 -1.35
N ARG A 135 6.18 13.48 -0.69
CA ARG A 135 4.83 13.41 -0.12
C ARG A 135 3.76 13.34 -1.21
N LEU A 136 3.93 14.10 -2.29
CA LEU A 136 3.04 14.02 -3.45
C LEU A 136 3.00 12.60 -4.02
N GLU A 137 4.12 11.90 -4.08
CA GLU A 137 4.13 10.50 -4.53
C GLU A 137 3.28 9.59 -3.62
N PHE A 138 3.19 9.84 -2.31
CA PHE A 138 2.31 9.06 -1.41
C PHE A 138 0.83 9.32 -1.72
N TYR A 139 0.47 10.57 -1.97
CA TYR A 139 -0.88 10.96 -2.41
C TYR A 139 -1.24 10.35 -3.77
N GLU A 140 -0.30 10.31 -4.71
CA GLU A 140 -0.49 9.65 -6.00
C GLU A 140 -0.76 8.15 -5.85
N ARG A 141 -0.04 7.46 -4.95
CA ARG A 141 -0.30 6.03 -4.65
C ARG A 141 -1.71 5.81 -4.09
N VAL A 142 -2.23 6.74 -3.28
CA VAL A 142 -3.63 6.68 -2.80
C VAL A 142 -4.61 6.81 -3.97
N ARG A 143 -4.39 7.79 -4.86
CA ARG A 143 -5.25 8.05 -6.03
C ARG A 143 -5.29 6.90 -7.02
N GLU A 144 -4.13 6.29 -7.24
CA GLU A 144 -4.00 5.11 -8.10
C GLU A 144 -4.58 3.85 -7.45
N GLY A 145 -4.92 3.91 -6.16
CA GLY A 145 -5.45 2.78 -5.41
C GLY A 145 -4.40 1.72 -5.09
N LEU A 146 -3.12 2.06 -5.17
CA LEU A 146 -2.02 1.21 -4.71
C LEU A 146 -1.91 1.24 -3.18
N LEU A 147 -1.96 2.45 -2.59
CA LEU A 147 -1.99 2.67 -1.15
C LEU A 147 -3.45 2.78 -0.66
N THR A 148 -3.92 1.78 0.11
CA THR A 148 -5.33 1.66 0.52
C THR A 148 -5.48 1.48 2.03
N ALA A 149 -6.70 1.61 2.55
CA ALA A 149 -6.97 1.37 3.97
C ALA A 149 -7.10 -0.13 4.29
N ALA A 150 -7.70 -0.89 3.37
CA ALA A 150 -7.97 -2.31 3.55
C ALA A 150 -8.09 -3.07 2.21
N PHE A 151 -8.21 -4.39 2.31
CA PHE A 151 -8.52 -5.31 1.21
C PHE A 151 -9.40 -6.47 1.70
N ASP A 152 -10.48 -6.79 0.98
CA ASP A 152 -11.34 -7.94 1.27
C ASP A 152 -10.80 -9.19 0.58
N GLY A 153 -10.26 -10.13 1.36
CA GLY A 153 -9.71 -11.36 0.84
C GLY A 153 -10.80 -12.38 0.50
N TYR A 154 -10.75 -13.50 1.22
CA TYR A 154 -11.79 -14.52 1.17
C TYR A 154 -12.65 -14.45 2.43
N GLU A 155 -12.28 -15.22 3.45
CA GLU A 155 -12.91 -15.21 4.77
C GLU A 155 -12.40 -14.03 5.63
N TYR A 156 -11.26 -13.45 5.25
CA TYR A 156 -10.54 -12.45 6.03
C TYR A 156 -10.46 -11.11 5.30
N ARG A 157 -10.64 -10.04 6.08
CA ARG A 157 -10.33 -8.66 5.68
C ARG A 157 -8.97 -8.28 6.23
N TYR A 158 -8.18 -7.65 5.38
CA TYR A 158 -6.85 -7.18 5.71
C TYR A 158 -6.91 -5.67 5.93
N SER A 159 -6.47 -5.24 7.10
CA SER A 159 -6.16 -3.85 7.42
C SER A 159 -5.05 -3.85 8.47
N HIS A 160 -4.30 -2.75 8.59
CA HIS A 160 -3.12 -2.72 9.45
C HIS A 160 -3.47 -2.99 10.93
N ALA A 161 -4.38 -2.20 11.51
CA ALA A 161 -4.79 -2.36 12.90
C ALA A 161 -5.87 -3.44 13.12
N GLY A 162 -6.45 -3.96 12.03
CA GLY A 162 -7.66 -4.79 12.08
C GLY A 162 -8.90 -4.00 12.53
N GLN A 163 -10.07 -4.63 12.44
CA GLN A 163 -11.26 -4.19 13.15
C GLN A 163 -12.04 -5.40 13.68
N PRO A 164 -12.60 -5.32 14.90
CA PRO A 164 -13.36 -6.41 15.50
C PRO A 164 -14.74 -6.58 14.86
N SER A 165 -15.29 -5.52 14.26
CA SER A 165 -16.56 -5.53 13.53
C SER A 165 -16.32 -5.55 12.02
N ALA A 166 -17.25 -6.16 11.29
CA ALA A 166 -17.26 -6.03 9.83
C ALA A 166 -17.42 -4.56 9.43
N PHE A 167 -16.67 -4.15 8.41
CA PHE A 167 -16.73 -2.85 7.78
C PHE A 167 -16.69 -3.01 6.27
N ASP A 168 -17.13 -1.99 5.55
CA ASP A 168 -17.11 -1.95 4.09
C ASP A 168 -15.73 -1.47 3.62
N VAL A 169 -14.99 -2.36 2.96
CA VAL A 169 -13.63 -2.11 2.47
C VAL A 169 -13.62 -1.05 1.36
N SER A 170 -14.59 -1.11 0.45
CA SER A 170 -14.68 -0.13 -0.65
C SER A 170 -15.01 1.25 -0.11
N ALA A 171 -15.94 1.35 0.84
CA ALA A 171 -16.24 2.62 1.49
C ALA A 171 -15.02 3.21 2.22
N ALA A 172 -14.23 2.38 2.91
CA ALA A 172 -13.01 2.83 3.58
C ALA A 172 -11.95 3.33 2.59
N ASN A 173 -11.76 2.61 1.48
CA ASN A 173 -10.81 3.00 0.44
C ASN A 173 -11.28 4.23 -0.34
N ASP A 174 -12.57 4.40 -0.58
CA ASP A 174 -13.16 5.60 -1.19
C ASP A 174 -12.99 6.82 -0.29
N GLN A 175 -13.28 6.69 1.01
CA GLN A 175 -13.06 7.76 1.98
C GLN A 175 -11.61 8.23 1.98
N LEU A 176 -10.64 7.31 1.98
CA LEU A 176 -9.23 7.66 1.91
C LEU A 176 -8.88 8.48 0.66
N ARG A 177 -9.41 8.09 -0.51
CA ARG A 177 -9.18 8.81 -1.78
C ARG A 177 -9.84 10.19 -1.80
N GLU A 178 -11.01 10.33 -1.19
CA GLU A 178 -11.70 11.62 -1.06
C GLU A 178 -10.90 12.57 -0.16
N GLU A 179 -10.42 12.12 0.99
CA GLU A 179 -9.64 12.95 1.93
C GLU A 179 -8.29 13.40 1.34
N ASP A 180 -7.61 12.52 0.60
CA ASP A 180 -6.42 12.87 -0.18
C ASP A 180 -6.67 14.05 -1.15
N SER A 181 -7.82 14.02 -1.82
CA SER A 181 -8.18 15.06 -2.79
C SER A 181 -8.29 16.44 -2.13
N VAL A 182 -8.78 16.49 -0.88
CA VAL A 182 -8.89 17.72 -0.08
C VAL A 182 -7.51 18.22 0.37
N LEU A 183 -6.62 17.30 0.75
CA LEU A 183 -5.25 17.61 1.16
C LEU A 183 -4.41 18.28 0.05
N LEU A 184 -4.52 17.79 -1.18
CA LEU A 184 -3.74 18.37 -2.26
C LEU A 184 -4.23 19.75 -2.70
N VAL A 185 -5.52 20.04 -2.50
CA VAL A 185 -6.07 21.39 -2.71
C VAL A 185 -5.56 22.37 -1.65
N SER A 186 -5.30 21.89 -0.43
CA SER A 186 -4.80 22.70 0.69
C SER A 186 -3.27 22.86 0.72
N GLU A 187 -2.48 21.85 0.32
CA GLU A 187 -1.04 22.07 0.11
C GLU A 187 -0.79 23.07 -1.03
N GLY A 188 -1.69 23.15 -2.03
CA GLY A 188 -1.68 24.18 -3.07
C GLY A 188 -2.18 25.56 -2.62
N ASN A 189 -3.02 25.61 -1.58
CA ASN A 189 -3.59 26.83 -1.01
C ASN A 189 -3.55 26.71 0.50
N ASN A 190 -2.55 27.29 1.18
CA ASN A 190 -2.35 27.39 2.65
C ASN A 190 -3.65 27.46 3.50
N VAL A 191 -4.38 26.36 3.62
CA VAL A 191 -5.71 26.25 4.23
C VAL A 191 -5.67 24.95 5.02
N ASP A 192 -6.17 24.93 6.25
CA ASP A 192 -6.23 23.72 7.06
C ASP A 192 -7.39 22.83 6.57
N PRO A 193 -7.13 21.64 6.01
CA PRO A 193 -8.17 20.78 5.45
C PRO A 193 -8.93 19.95 6.51
N PHE A 194 -8.56 20.03 7.80
CA PHE A 194 -8.97 19.05 8.82
C PHE A 194 -10.14 19.41 9.74
N ASP A 195 -10.93 20.46 9.45
CA ASP A 195 -12.15 20.74 10.22
C ASP A 195 -13.23 19.63 10.08
N HIS A 196 -13.05 18.65 9.20
CA HIS A 196 -14.06 17.65 8.85
C HIS A 196 -13.62 16.17 8.84
N VAL A 197 -12.33 15.86 9.07
CA VAL A 197 -11.84 14.48 8.93
C VAL A 197 -11.92 13.74 10.27
N HIS A 198 -12.80 12.76 10.33
CA HIS A 198 -12.95 11.86 11.47
C HIS A 198 -12.53 10.44 11.07
N PHE A 199 -11.30 10.05 11.36
CA PHE A 199 -10.90 8.65 11.34
C PHE A 199 -11.43 7.98 12.61
N ALA A 200 -12.59 7.33 12.50
CA ALA A 200 -13.09 6.45 13.54
C ALA A 200 -12.41 5.08 13.39
N TRP A 201 -11.52 4.75 14.32
CA TRP A 201 -10.98 3.39 14.50
C TRP A 201 -11.72 2.69 15.64
#